data_AF-A0A938Q2F3-F1
#
_entry.id   AF-A0A938Q2F3-F1
#
_cell.length_a   1.000
_cell.length_b   1.000
_cell.length_c   1.000
_cell.angle_alpha   90.00
_cell.angle_beta   90.00
_cell.angle_gamma   90.00
#
_symmetry.space_group_name_H-M   'P 1'
#
loop_
_entity.id
_entity.type
_entity.pdbx_description
1 polymer ?
#
loop_
_entity_poly.entity_id
_entity_poly.type
_entity_poly.pdbx_seq_one_letter_code
_entity_poly.pdbx_strand_id
1 'polypeptide(L)'
;MSIIRNTMLATTPAIAASDRKRLALLGERIRTARKRQRVTTVAAAEAAGVSRVTLHRIERGEPTVAVGAWLTVATALGLNFDLLDARAMAVTTKLPKKIRLRDFPQLKRLAWQLHGVGDIPPLVAFNLYERNWRHLDRAALSAGEAALIDALARELGGGRLLV
;
A
#
# COMPACT_ATOMS: atom_id res chain seq x y z
N MET A 1 -13.47 34.52 43.03
CA MET A 1 -12.11 33.96 43.04
C MET A 1 -12.19 32.49 42.60
N SER A 2 -11.98 32.19 41.33
CA SER A 2 -11.85 30.80 40.84
C SER A 2 -10.90 30.79 39.64
N ILE A 3 -9.66 30.36 39.88
CA ILE A 3 -8.63 30.17 38.86
C ILE A 3 -8.87 28.78 38.27
N ILE A 4 -9.44 28.73 37.07
CA ILE A 4 -9.47 27.49 36.27
C ILE A 4 -8.02 27.21 35.86
N ARG A 5 -7.38 26.26 36.54
CA ARG A 5 -6.08 25.74 36.10
C ARG A 5 -6.31 24.95 34.82
N ASN A 6 -5.89 25.52 33.69
CA ASN A 6 -5.81 24.79 32.44
C ASN A 6 -4.61 23.83 32.53
N THR A 7 -4.84 22.62 33.03
CA THR A 7 -3.83 21.56 33.12
C THR A 7 -3.51 21.07 31.70
N MET A 8 -2.42 21.58 31.11
CA MET A 8 -1.87 21.02 29.88
C MET A 8 -1.29 19.62 30.14
N LEU A 9 -1.94 18.60 29.60
CA LEU A 9 -1.32 17.30 29.31
C LEU A 9 -1.18 17.19 27.79
N ALA A 10 -0.10 17.75 27.23
CA ALA A 10 0.31 17.50 25.86
C ALA A 10 1.68 16.81 25.83
N THR A 11 1.82 15.72 26.59
CA THR A 11 2.94 14.81 26.37
C THR A 11 2.67 14.09 25.06
N THR A 12 3.49 14.37 24.04
CA THR A 12 3.43 13.65 22.76
C THR A 12 3.46 12.14 23.05
N PRO A 13 2.49 11.34 22.57
CA PRO A 13 2.44 9.92 22.89
C PRO A 13 3.72 9.24 22.42
N ALA A 14 4.26 8.35 23.25
CA ALA A 14 5.43 7.57 22.92
C ALA A 14 5.11 6.65 21.73
N ILE A 15 5.72 6.93 20.58
CA ILE A 15 5.53 6.12 19.36
C ILE A 15 6.49 4.93 19.34
N ALA A 16 6.07 3.81 18.73
CA ALA A 16 6.91 2.64 18.56
C ALA A 16 8.10 2.92 17.62
N ALA A 17 9.18 2.15 17.75
CA ALA A 17 10.36 2.30 16.89
C ALA A 17 10.04 2.03 15.40
N SER A 18 9.12 1.10 15.12
CA SER A 18 8.60 0.84 13.78
C SER A 18 7.89 2.05 13.18
N ASP A 19 7.10 2.77 13.98
CA ASP A 19 6.35 3.93 13.52
C ASP A 19 7.25 5.15 13.31
N ARG A 20 8.31 5.29 14.13
CA ARG A 20 9.40 6.25 13.84
C ARG A 20 10.06 6.00 12.49
N LYS A 21 10.36 4.73 12.17
CA LYS A 21 10.93 4.37 10.86
C LYS A 21 9.96 4.67 9.72
N ARG A 22 8.66 4.43 9.90
CA ARG A 22 7.61 4.78 8.91
C ARG A 22 7.54 6.29 8.68
N LEU A 23 7.59 7.10 9.73
CA LEU A 23 7.64 8.56 9.61
C LEU A 23 8.90 9.05 8.90
N ALA A 24 10.07 8.48 9.21
CA ALA A 24 11.31 8.80 8.50
C ALA A 24 11.20 8.49 7.00
N LEU A 25 10.61 7.34 6.64
CA LEU A 25 10.36 6.99 5.24
C LEU A 25 9.40 7.97 4.55
N LEU A 26 8.36 8.43 5.26
CA LEU A 26 7.43 9.44 4.75
C LEU A 26 8.13 10.78 4.48
N GLY A 27 8.97 11.23 5.42
CA GLY A 27 9.80 12.43 5.26
C GLY A 27 10.74 12.34 4.07
N GLU A 28 11.41 11.18 3.89
CA GLU A 28 12.28 10.95 2.73
C GLU A 28 11.52 10.93 1.40
N ARG A 29 10.28 10.43 1.35
CA ARG A 29 9.43 10.50 0.15
C ARG A 29 9.14 11.95 -0.24
N ILE A 30 8.80 12.80 0.73
CA ILE A 30 8.60 14.24 0.51
C ILE A 30 9.89 14.89 -0.03
N ARG A 31 11.01 14.66 0.64
CA ARG A 31 12.33 15.18 0.23
C ARG A 31 12.70 14.75 -1.18
N THR A 32 12.45 13.48 -1.51
CA THR A 32 12.74 12.90 -2.83
C THR A 32 11.87 13.52 -3.91
N ALA A 33 10.57 13.67 -3.67
CA ALA A 33 9.65 14.33 -4.60
C ALA A 33 10.07 15.78 -4.90
N ARG A 34 10.39 16.55 -3.85
CA ARG A 34 10.88 17.92 -3.98
C ARG A 34 12.16 17.99 -4.81
N LYS A 35 13.15 17.12 -4.52
CA LYS A 35 14.40 17.04 -5.29
C LYS A 35 14.17 16.65 -6.74
N ARG A 36 13.26 15.71 -7.03
CA ARG A 36 12.90 15.30 -8.39
C ARG A 36 12.31 16.46 -9.20
N GLN A 37 11.54 17.33 -8.54
CA GLN A 37 10.98 18.55 -9.12
C GLN A 37 11.98 19.73 -9.15
N ARG A 38 13.21 19.54 -8.62
CA ARG A 38 14.25 20.59 -8.51
C ARG A 38 13.81 21.83 -7.73
N VAL A 39 12.88 21.68 -6.79
CA VAL A 39 12.36 22.78 -5.96
C VAL A 39 13.26 22.99 -4.73
N THR A 40 13.59 24.24 -4.43
CA THR A 40 14.40 24.58 -3.26
C THR A 40 13.59 24.37 -1.97
N THR A 41 14.27 24.18 -0.84
CA THR A 41 13.59 24.07 0.46
C THR A 41 12.82 25.36 0.80
N VAL A 42 13.33 26.53 0.38
CA VAL A 42 12.66 27.81 0.64
C VAL A 42 11.36 27.90 -0.17
N ALA A 43 11.43 27.68 -1.49
CA ALA A 43 10.26 27.76 -2.36
C ALA A 43 9.17 26.74 -1.99
N ALA A 44 9.56 25.51 -1.62
CA ALA A 44 8.60 24.50 -1.17
C ALA A 44 7.93 24.88 0.16
N ALA A 45 8.68 25.47 1.10
CA ALA A 45 8.14 25.89 2.39
C ALA A 45 7.17 27.07 2.23
N GLU A 46 7.52 28.04 1.38
CA GLU A 46 6.65 29.19 1.03
C GLU A 46 5.35 28.72 0.37
N ALA A 47 5.44 27.86 -0.65
CA ALA A 47 4.28 27.32 -1.35
C ALA A 47 3.34 26.52 -0.43
N ALA A 48 3.90 25.87 0.61
CA ALA A 48 3.14 25.11 1.60
C ALA A 48 2.65 25.95 2.79
N GLY A 49 3.00 27.24 2.87
CA GLY A 49 2.64 28.12 3.98
C GLY A 49 3.29 27.72 5.32
N VAL A 50 4.48 27.11 5.29
CA VAL A 50 5.19 26.66 6.49
C VAL A 50 6.60 27.26 6.58
N SER A 51 7.19 27.26 7.78
CA SER A 51 8.58 27.68 7.92
C SER A 51 9.54 26.68 7.28
N ARG A 52 10.72 27.15 6.83
CA ARG A 52 11.82 26.29 6.35
C ARG A 52 12.22 25.23 7.39
N VAL A 53 12.17 25.59 8.69
CA VAL A 53 12.46 24.68 9.80
C VAL A 53 11.41 23.59 9.89
N THR A 54 10.12 23.93 9.75
CA THR A 54 9.03 22.95 9.72
C THR A 54 9.21 21.96 8.58
N LEU A 55 9.50 22.43 7.36
CA LEU A 55 9.78 21.55 6.22
C LEU A 55 10.99 20.65 6.48
N HIS A 56 12.05 21.16 7.12
CA HIS A 56 13.19 20.33 7.50
C HIS A 56 12.83 19.21 8.47
N ARG A 57 12.01 19.49 9.49
CA ARG A 57 11.54 18.51 10.48
C ARG A 57 10.64 17.45 9.83
N ILE A 58 9.78 17.87 8.90
CA ILE A 58 8.96 16.99 8.06
C ILE A 58 9.84 16.05 7.24
N GLU A 59 10.84 16.56 6.51
CA GLU A 59 11.74 15.72 5.72
C GLU A 59 12.53 14.71 6.55
N ARG A 60 12.68 14.95 7.87
CA ARG A 60 13.32 14.02 8.82
C ARG A 60 12.37 13.02 9.49
N GLY A 61 11.06 13.09 9.24
CA GLY A 61 10.12 12.18 9.91
C GLY A 61 9.78 12.56 11.34
N GLU A 62 9.87 13.84 11.72
CA GLU A 62 9.68 14.21 13.12
C GLU A 62 8.20 14.10 13.56
N PRO A 63 7.89 13.31 14.61
CA PRO A 63 6.52 12.99 15.00
C PRO A 63 5.75 14.12 15.66
N THR A 64 6.45 15.14 16.14
CA THR A 64 5.88 16.29 16.86
C THR A 64 5.33 17.36 15.90
N VAL A 65 5.57 17.22 14.59
CA VAL A 65 5.04 18.14 13.59
C VAL A 65 3.58 17.82 13.32
N ALA A 66 2.72 18.83 13.40
CA ALA A 66 1.29 18.70 13.15
C ALA A 66 1.00 18.11 11.77
N VAL A 67 0.08 17.14 11.70
CA VAL A 67 -0.30 16.45 10.45
C VAL A 67 -0.78 17.42 9.36
N GLY A 68 -1.39 18.55 9.73
CA GLY A 68 -1.78 19.60 8.79
C GLY A 68 -0.60 20.16 7.99
N ALA A 69 0.58 20.31 8.62
CA ALA A 69 1.78 20.78 7.93
C ALA A 69 2.34 19.72 6.96
N TRP A 70 2.20 18.43 7.30
CA TRP A 70 2.52 17.33 6.37
C TRP A 70 1.63 17.37 5.14
N LEU A 71 0.32 17.58 5.35
CA LEU A 71 -0.67 17.68 4.28
C LEU A 71 -0.40 18.88 3.36
N THR A 72 -0.18 20.09 3.89
CA THR A 72 0.07 21.27 3.03
C THR A 72 1.35 21.13 2.21
N VAL A 73 2.42 20.55 2.79
CA VAL A 73 3.66 20.25 2.06
C VAL A 73 3.43 19.20 0.97
N ALA A 74 2.68 18.14 1.26
CA ALA A 74 2.34 17.12 0.27
C ALA A 74 1.55 17.72 -0.90
N THR A 75 0.51 18.50 -0.62
CA THR A 75 -0.31 19.20 -1.62
C THR A 75 0.53 20.16 -2.46
N ALA A 76 1.40 20.97 -1.84
CA ALA A 76 2.28 21.90 -2.56
C ALA A 76 3.25 21.19 -3.52
N LEU A 77 3.63 19.94 -3.21
CA LEU A 77 4.47 19.10 -4.07
C LEU A 77 3.66 18.19 -5.01
N GLY A 78 2.32 18.28 -5.03
CA GLY A 78 1.45 17.44 -5.85
C GLY A 78 1.47 15.96 -5.43
N LEU A 79 1.67 15.67 -4.14
CA LEU A 79 1.65 14.32 -3.58
C LEU A 79 0.31 14.03 -2.89
N ASN A 80 -0.18 12.81 -3.07
CA ASN A 80 -1.30 12.31 -2.29
C ASN A 80 -0.82 11.87 -0.90
N PHE A 81 -1.58 12.25 0.12
CA PHE A 81 -1.32 11.89 1.51
C PHE A 81 -2.58 11.22 2.07
N ASP A 82 -2.63 9.90 1.93
CA ASP A 82 -3.81 9.10 2.27
C ASP A 82 -3.48 8.00 3.28
N LEU A 83 -4.50 7.60 4.03
CA LEU A 83 -4.45 6.41 4.87
C LEU A 83 -5.04 5.23 4.09
N LEU A 84 -4.19 4.26 3.79
CA LEU A 84 -4.59 3.04 3.11
C LEU A 84 -4.89 1.95 4.13
N ASP A 85 -5.93 1.15 3.87
CA ASP A 85 -6.22 -0.02 4.70
C ASP A 85 -5.11 -1.07 4.50
N ALA A 86 -4.38 -1.36 5.57
CA ALA A 86 -3.33 -2.37 5.57
C ALA A 86 -3.86 -3.76 5.21
N ARG A 87 -5.13 -4.06 5.49
CA ARG A 87 -5.77 -5.34 5.10
C ARG A 87 -6.02 -5.41 3.60
N ALA A 88 -6.35 -4.28 2.97
CA ALA A 88 -6.47 -4.18 1.52
C ALA A 88 -5.09 -4.25 0.82
N MET A 89 -4.02 -3.77 1.48
CA MET A 89 -2.65 -3.83 0.95
C MET A 89 -1.94 -5.18 1.16
N ALA A 90 -2.51 -6.12 1.93
CA ALA A 90 -1.90 -7.42 2.23
C ALA A 90 -1.80 -8.38 1.02
N VAL A 91 -2.20 -7.97 -0.19
CA VAL A 91 -2.02 -8.73 -1.44
C VAL A 91 -0.60 -8.59 -2.02
N THR A 92 0.41 -8.51 -1.16
CA THR A 92 1.82 -8.74 -1.51
C THR A 92 2.39 -9.82 -0.61
N THR A 93 1.71 -10.96 -0.53
CA THR A 93 2.33 -12.17 -0.01
C THR A 93 2.83 -12.95 -1.21
N LYS A 94 4.14 -13.27 -1.26
CA LYS A 94 4.70 -14.23 -2.22
C LYS A 94 3.70 -15.38 -2.42
N LEU A 95 3.46 -15.78 -3.67
CA LEU A 95 2.52 -16.84 -3.99
C LEU A 95 2.73 -18.06 -3.07
N PRO A 96 1.66 -18.64 -2.50
CA PRO A 96 1.78 -19.80 -1.64
C PRO A 96 2.39 -20.95 -2.43
N LYS A 97 3.23 -21.79 -1.80
CA LYS A 97 3.88 -22.92 -2.50
C LYS A 97 2.87 -23.90 -3.13
N LYS A 98 1.65 -23.97 -2.58
CA LYS A 98 0.53 -24.79 -3.06
C LYS A 98 -0.78 -24.02 -2.89
N ILE A 99 -1.67 -24.12 -3.86
CA ILE A 99 -3.00 -23.51 -3.91
C ILE A 99 -4.04 -24.62 -3.76
N ARG A 100 -4.92 -24.51 -2.77
CA ARG A 100 -5.97 -25.50 -2.55
C ARG A 100 -7.15 -25.25 -3.48
N LEU A 101 -7.52 -26.21 -4.31
CA LEU A 101 -8.57 -26.02 -5.33
C LEU A 101 -9.94 -25.75 -4.69
N ARG A 102 -10.23 -26.32 -3.52
CA ARG A 102 -11.52 -26.11 -2.83
C ARG A 102 -11.81 -24.66 -2.43
N ASP A 103 -10.77 -23.84 -2.28
CA ASP A 103 -10.90 -22.44 -1.85
C ASP A 103 -11.20 -21.51 -3.04
N PHE A 104 -11.07 -22.01 -4.28
CA PHE A 104 -11.17 -21.24 -5.53
C PHE A 104 -12.13 -21.97 -6.51
N PRO A 105 -13.45 -21.67 -6.47
CA PRO A 105 -14.45 -22.42 -7.21
C PRO A 105 -14.25 -22.41 -8.73
N GLN A 106 -13.83 -21.28 -9.32
CA GLN A 106 -13.56 -21.21 -10.75
C GLN A 106 -12.31 -21.99 -11.12
N LEU A 107 -11.23 -21.87 -10.34
CA LEU A 107 -10.02 -22.67 -10.54
C LEU A 107 -10.30 -24.17 -10.45
N LYS A 108 -11.12 -24.60 -9.49
CA LYS A 108 -11.54 -26.01 -9.34
C LYS A 108 -12.28 -26.50 -10.58
N ARG A 109 -13.18 -25.68 -11.13
CA ARG A 109 -13.93 -25.99 -12.35
C ARG A 109 -13.02 -26.13 -13.56
N LEU A 110 -12.00 -25.27 -13.68
CA LEU A 110 -11.00 -25.34 -14.74
C LEU A 110 -10.04 -26.52 -14.58
N ALA A 111 -9.72 -26.89 -13.35
CA ALA A 111 -8.85 -28.01 -13.00
C ALA A 111 -9.54 -29.38 -13.13
N TRP A 112 -10.68 -29.48 -13.84
CA TRP A 112 -11.43 -30.73 -13.98
C TRP A 112 -10.59 -31.90 -14.52
N GLN A 113 -9.57 -31.63 -15.34
CA GLN A 113 -8.63 -32.64 -15.85
C GLN A 113 -7.70 -33.22 -14.78
N LEU A 114 -7.52 -32.51 -13.67
CA LEU A 114 -6.69 -32.93 -12.53
C LEU A 114 -7.59 -33.68 -11.52
N HIS A 115 -8.11 -34.84 -11.93
CA HIS A 115 -8.96 -35.67 -11.07
C HIS A 115 -8.21 -36.09 -9.80
N GLY A 116 -8.82 -35.88 -8.62
CA GLY A 116 -8.28 -36.33 -7.33
C GLY A 116 -7.19 -35.46 -6.70
N VAL A 117 -6.81 -34.34 -7.34
CA VAL A 117 -5.81 -33.42 -6.80
C VAL A 117 -6.48 -32.37 -5.92
N GLY A 118 -6.07 -32.25 -4.65
CA GLY A 118 -6.61 -31.24 -3.71
C GLY A 118 -5.90 -29.89 -3.82
N ASP A 119 -4.59 -29.90 -4.06
CA ASP A 119 -3.73 -28.73 -4.06
C ASP A 119 -2.81 -28.73 -5.29
N ILE A 120 -2.63 -27.58 -5.94
CA ILE A 120 -1.79 -27.42 -7.13
C ILE A 120 -0.72 -26.31 -6.97
N PRO A 121 0.43 -26.40 -7.65
CA PRO A 121 1.42 -25.32 -7.65
C PRO A 121 0.90 -24.03 -8.32
N PRO A 122 1.39 -22.83 -7.93
CA PRO A 122 0.98 -21.56 -8.53
C PRO A 122 1.13 -21.48 -10.05
N LEU A 123 2.23 -22.01 -10.59
CA LEU A 123 2.45 -22.03 -12.03
C LEU A 123 1.38 -22.84 -12.78
N VAL A 124 0.94 -23.95 -12.20
CA VAL A 124 -0.13 -24.78 -12.78
C VAL A 124 -1.45 -24.02 -12.75
N ALA A 125 -1.75 -23.34 -11.63
CA ALA A 125 -2.96 -22.51 -11.53
C ALA A 125 -2.97 -21.37 -12.55
N PHE A 126 -1.83 -20.68 -12.73
CA PHE A 126 -1.67 -19.64 -13.74
C PHE A 126 -1.94 -20.16 -15.15
N ASN A 127 -1.31 -21.28 -15.54
CA ASN A 127 -1.50 -21.88 -16.86
C ASN A 127 -2.95 -22.32 -17.10
N LEU A 128 -3.65 -22.82 -16.06
CA LEU A 128 -5.07 -23.18 -16.16
C LEU A 128 -5.94 -21.95 -16.43
N TYR A 129 -5.66 -20.83 -15.77
CA TYR A 129 -6.37 -19.58 -16.02
C TYR A 129 -6.09 -19.01 -17.40
N GLU A 130 -4.84 -18.98 -17.85
CA GLU A 130 -4.49 -18.48 -19.19
C GLU A 130 -5.17 -19.29 -20.29
N ARG A 131 -5.03 -20.61 -20.25
CA ARG A 131 -5.57 -21.50 -21.31
C ARG A 131 -7.10 -21.48 -21.40
N ASN A 132 -7.78 -21.24 -20.27
CA ASN A 132 -9.23 -21.31 -20.19
C ASN A 132 -9.90 -19.95 -19.96
N TRP A 133 -9.17 -18.85 -20.20
CA TRP A 133 -9.63 -17.51 -19.86
C TRP A 133 -10.99 -17.14 -20.48
N ARG A 134 -11.24 -17.59 -21.71
CA ARG A 134 -12.51 -17.36 -22.42
C ARG A 134 -13.71 -18.12 -21.82
N HIS A 135 -13.45 -19.18 -21.05
CA HIS A 135 -14.45 -20.02 -20.40
C HIS A 135 -14.60 -19.71 -18.90
N LEU A 136 -13.80 -18.78 -18.39
CA LEU A 136 -13.89 -18.33 -17.02
C LEU A 136 -15.12 -17.45 -16.83
N ASP A 137 -15.97 -17.83 -15.89
CA ASP A 137 -17.13 -17.04 -15.52
C ASP A 137 -16.68 -15.90 -14.60
N ARG A 138 -16.47 -14.73 -15.21
CA ARG A 138 -16.00 -13.53 -14.51
C ARG A 138 -17.04 -12.97 -13.53
N ALA A 139 -18.33 -13.20 -13.79
CA ALA A 139 -19.39 -12.70 -12.92
C ALA A 139 -19.46 -13.48 -11.60
N ALA A 140 -18.96 -14.72 -11.60
CA ALA A 140 -18.93 -15.60 -10.44
C ALA A 140 -17.56 -15.65 -9.71
N LEU A 141 -16.63 -14.73 -10.02
CA LEU A 141 -15.33 -14.63 -9.33
C LEU A 141 -15.52 -14.09 -7.91
N SER A 142 -15.06 -14.83 -6.91
CA SER A 142 -14.96 -14.30 -5.55
C SER A 142 -13.84 -13.27 -5.42
N ALA A 143 -13.93 -12.38 -4.43
CA ALA A 143 -12.88 -11.39 -4.17
C ALA A 143 -11.50 -12.03 -3.90
N GLY A 144 -11.47 -13.18 -3.22
CA GLY A 144 -10.23 -13.92 -2.97
C GLY A 144 -9.65 -14.58 -4.23
N GLU A 145 -10.51 -15.03 -5.14
CA GLU A 145 -10.09 -15.63 -6.41
C GLU A 145 -9.58 -14.58 -7.40
N ALA A 146 -10.24 -13.41 -7.47
CA ALA A 146 -9.73 -12.26 -8.22
C ALA A 146 -8.35 -11.82 -7.71
N ALA A 147 -8.18 -11.72 -6.39
CA ALA A 147 -6.89 -11.38 -5.79
C ALA A 147 -5.80 -12.43 -6.08
N LEU A 148 -6.15 -13.72 -6.13
CA LEU A 148 -5.23 -14.78 -6.54
C LEU A 148 -4.80 -14.63 -8.00
N ILE A 149 -5.74 -14.38 -8.91
CA ILE A 149 -5.47 -14.16 -10.34
C ILE A 149 -4.52 -12.98 -10.52
N ASP A 150 -4.77 -11.86 -9.84
CA ASP A 150 -3.90 -10.68 -9.88
C ASP A 150 -2.50 -10.95 -9.29
N ALA A 151 -2.40 -11.78 -8.25
CA ALA A 151 -1.13 -12.20 -7.70
C ALA A 151 -0.35 -13.11 -8.66
N LEU A 152 -1.02 -14.06 -9.31
CA LEU A 152 -0.42 -14.95 -10.31
C LEU A 152 0.07 -14.16 -11.53
N ALA A 153 -0.73 -13.22 -12.04
CA ALA A 153 -0.38 -12.37 -13.19
C ALA A 153 0.84 -11.49 -12.92
N ARG A 154 0.97 -10.93 -11.71
CA ARG A 154 2.13 -10.11 -11.33
C ARG A 154 3.40 -10.93 -11.20
N GLU A 155 3.34 -12.07 -10.53
CA GLU A 155 4.54 -12.84 -10.17
C GLU A 155 5.00 -13.80 -11.29
N LEU A 156 4.10 -14.28 -12.15
CA LEU A 156 4.40 -15.27 -13.19
C LEU A 156 4.18 -14.75 -14.62
N GLY A 157 3.27 -13.78 -14.80
CA GLY A 157 2.90 -13.23 -16.11
C GLY A 157 3.52 -11.86 -16.44
N GLY A 158 4.45 -11.36 -15.62
CA GLY A 158 5.07 -10.05 -15.84
C GLY A 158 4.10 -8.85 -15.76
N GLY A 159 2.95 -9.03 -15.09
CA GLY A 159 1.94 -7.99 -14.89
C GLY A 159 0.70 -8.09 -15.77
N ARG A 160 0.57 -9.13 -16.61
CA ARG A 160 -0.65 -9.43 -17.38
C ARG A 160 -0.86 -10.95 -17.47
N LEU A 161 -2.12 -11.38 -17.59
CA LEU A 161 -2.43 -12.70 -18.16
C LEU A 161 -2.35 -12.55 -19.69
N LEU A 162 -1.69 -13.49 -20.37
CA LEU A 162 -1.59 -13.48 -21.83
C LEU A 162 -2.94 -13.85 -22.43
N VAL A 163 -3.80 -12.85 -22.58
CA VAL A 163 -5.12 -12.92 -23.23
C VAL A 163 -5.15 -11.95 -24.39
#